data_AF-A0A1R2BQN7-F1
#
_entry.id   AF-A0A1R2BQN7-F1
#
_cell.length_a   1.000
_cell.length_b   1.000
_cell.length_c   1.000
_cell.angle_alpha   90.00
_cell.angle_beta   90.00
_cell.angle_gamma   90.00
#
_symmetry.space_group_name_H-M   'P 1'
#
loop_
_entity.id
_entity.type
_entity.pdbx_description
1 polymer ?
#
loop_
_entity_poly.entity_id
_entity_poly.type
_entity_poly.pdbx_seq_one_letter_code
_entity_poly.pdbx_strand_id
1 'polypeptide(L)'
;MASLSEEEFTTLRNVTMELQSGNFSNCEVLFNIFDRNHNGTIDASELRVVMERIFDQEVPEGKIKNFITRVDVNKDGFIDINEFIESFK
;
A
#
# COMPACT_ATOMS: atom_id res chain seq x y z
N MET A 1 15.52 -16.51 5.58
CA MET A 1 14.54 -16.26 4.51
C MET A 1 13.26 -15.88 5.22
N ALA A 2 12.80 -14.63 5.10
CA ALA A 2 11.66 -14.15 5.88
C ALA A 2 10.38 -14.81 5.36
N SER A 3 9.96 -15.89 6.02
CA SER A 3 8.67 -16.53 5.79
C SER A 3 7.58 -15.61 6.33
N LEU A 4 6.83 -14.98 5.42
CA LEU A 4 5.60 -14.26 5.75
C LEU A 4 4.65 -15.21 6.49
N SER A 5 3.98 -14.72 7.54
CA SER A 5 2.97 -15.50 8.23
C SER A 5 1.76 -15.74 7.31
N GLU A 6 1.01 -16.82 7.55
CA GLU A 6 -0.23 -17.09 6.81
C GLU A 6 -1.24 -15.93 6.91
N GLU A 7 -1.20 -15.17 8.00
CA GLU A 7 -2.01 -13.96 8.19
C GLU A 7 -1.65 -12.87 7.18
N GLU A 8 -0.36 -12.57 6.98
CA GLU A 8 0.07 -11.57 5.99
C GLU A 8 -0.30 -12.03 4.57
N PHE A 9 -0.21 -13.33 4.28
CA PHE A 9 -0.52 -13.89 2.95
C PHE A 9 -2.01 -13.90 2.63
N THR A 10 -2.84 -14.21 3.64
CA THR A 10 -4.31 -14.15 3.53
C THR A 10 -4.76 -12.71 3.31
N THR A 11 -4.13 -11.80 4.04
CA THR A 11 -4.40 -10.37 3.98
C THR A 11 -4.00 -9.79 2.60
N LEU A 12 -2.82 -10.14 2.09
CA LEU A 12 -2.39 -9.79 0.73
C LEU A 12 -3.33 -10.36 -0.34
N ARG A 13 -3.81 -11.60 -0.17
CA ARG A 13 -4.76 -12.22 -1.10
C ARG A 13 -6.09 -11.49 -1.11
N ASN A 14 -6.60 -11.09 0.06
CA ASN A 14 -7.84 -10.31 0.17
C ASN A 14 -7.70 -8.96 -0.53
N VAL A 15 -6.60 -8.24 -0.29
CA VAL A 15 -6.30 -6.97 -0.98
C VAL A 15 -6.22 -7.15 -2.49
N THR A 16 -5.55 -8.22 -2.94
CA THR A 16 -5.40 -8.50 -4.38
C THR A 16 -6.76 -8.79 -5.04
N MET A 17 -7.68 -9.45 -4.34
CA MET A 17 -9.04 -9.70 -4.81
C MET A 17 -9.92 -8.43 -4.79
N GLU A 18 -9.73 -7.54 -3.83
CA GLU A 18 -10.48 -6.29 -3.71
C GLU A 18 -10.05 -5.24 -4.74
N LEU A 19 -8.73 -5.13 -5.02
CA LEU A 19 -8.21 -4.31 -6.10
C LEU A 19 -8.73 -4.76 -7.48
N GLN A 20 -8.97 -6.06 -7.66
CA GLN A 20 -9.58 -6.60 -8.88
C GLN A 20 -11.10 -6.38 -8.94
N SER A 21 -11.77 -6.30 -7.79
CA SER A 21 -13.22 -6.14 -7.71
C SER A 21 -13.68 -4.67 -7.68
N GLY A 22 -12.76 -3.71 -7.53
CA GLY A 22 -13.09 -2.28 -7.47
C GLY A 22 -14.00 -1.93 -6.29
N ASN A 23 -14.01 -2.76 -5.24
CA ASN A 23 -14.87 -2.57 -4.08
C ASN A 23 -14.07 -1.89 -2.97
N PHE A 24 -14.07 -0.56 -3.00
CA PHE A 24 -13.33 0.34 -2.11
C PHE A 24 -13.88 0.40 -0.66
N SER A 25 -14.77 -0.51 -0.29
CA SER A 25 -15.37 -0.57 1.06
C SER A 25 -14.34 -0.85 2.16
N ASN A 26 -13.16 -1.36 1.79
CA ASN A 26 -12.09 -1.79 2.69
C ASN A 26 -10.78 -1.02 2.52
N CYS A 27 -10.82 0.22 1.99
CA CYS A 27 -9.63 1.07 1.89
C CYS A 27 -8.87 1.21 3.23
N GLU A 28 -9.56 1.18 4.36
CA GLU A 28 -8.97 1.21 5.71
C GLU A 28 -8.18 -0.08 6.02
N VAL A 29 -8.68 -1.25 5.60
CA VAL A 29 -7.97 -2.53 5.71
C VAL A 29 -6.75 -2.53 4.80
N LEU A 30 -6.90 -2.09 3.55
CA LEU A 30 -5.78 -1.89 2.63
C LEU A 30 -4.73 -0.97 3.27
N PHE A 31 -5.13 0.20 3.73
CA PHE A 31 -4.24 1.18 4.35
C PHE A 31 -3.44 0.57 5.48
N ASN A 32 -4.09 -0.19 6.38
CA ASN A 32 -3.44 -0.85 7.50
C ASN A 32 -2.43 -1.94 7.11
N ILE A 33 -2.48 -2.44 5.87
CA ILE A 33 -1.53 -3.41 5.32
C ILE A 33 -0.32 -2.70 4.73
N PHE A 34 -0.55 -1.52 4.15
CA PHE A 34 0.53 -0.68 3.65
C PHE A 34 1.26 0.02 4.80
N ASP A 35 0.54 0.55 5.79
CA ASP A 35 1.07 1.16 7.02
C ASP A 35 1.49 0.08 8.01
N ARG A 36 2.74 -0.37 7.87
CA ARG A 36 3.29 -1.48 8.67
C ARG A 36 3.60 -1.07 10.10
N ASN A 37 3.87 0.21 10.32
CA ASN A 37 4.23 0.73 11.64
C ASN A 37 3.01 1.28 12.41
N HIS A 38 1.84 1.36 11.74
CA HIS A 38 0.57 1.84 12.27
C HIS A 38 0.63 3.29 12.80
N ASN A 39 1.43 4.15 12.16
CA ASN A 39 1.54 5.58 12.48
C ASN A 39 0.44 6.42 11.82
N GLY A 40 -0.39 5.83 10.95
CA GLY A 40 -1.44 6.53 10.21
C GLY A 40 -0.95 7.18 8.91
N THR A 41 0.28 6.95 8.46
CA THR A 41 0.86 7.48 7.22
C THR A 41 1.79 6.48 6.54
N ILE A 42 1.58 6.23 5.25
CA ILE A 42 2.43 5.29 4.49
C ILE A 42 3.64 6.04 3.94
N ASP A 43 4.84 5.61 4.34
CA ASP A 43 6.08 6.14 3.77
C ASP A 43 6.54 5.36 2.52
N ALA A 44 7.50 5.94 1.78
CA ALA A 44 7.99 5.33 0.55
C ALA A 44 8.60 3.94 0.73
N SER A 45 9.25 3.70 1.86
CA SER A 45 9.86 2.42 2.22
C SER A 45 8.79 1.38 2.49
N GLU A 46 7.72 1.76 3.20
CA GLU A 46 6.59 0.88 3.50
C GLU A 46 5.83 0.49 2.25
N LEU A 47 5.50 1.48 1.41
CA LEU A 47 4.88 1.25 0.12
C LEU A 47 5.74 0.32 -0.75
N ARG A 48 7.06 0.53 -0.77
CA ARG A 48 7.98 -0.32 -1.52
C ARG A 48 7.95 -1.76 -1.06
N VAL A 49 8.09 -1.99 0.25
CA VAL A 49 8.09 -3.34 0.81
C VAL A 49 6.79 -4.06 0.48
N VAL A 50 5.66 -3.37 0.56
CA VAL A 50 4.34 -3.98 0.32
C VAL A 50 4.14 -4.23 -1.18
N MET A 51 4.51 -3.30 -2.06
CA MET A 51 4.45 -3.51 -3.51
C MET A 51 5.37 -4.65 -3.96
N GLU A 52 6.60 -4.72 -3.45
CA GLU A 52 7.52 -5.82 -3.75
C GLU A 52 6.95 -7.18 -3.33
N ARG A 53 6.23 -7.22 -2.21
CA ARG A 53 5.53 -8.41 -1.73
C ARG A 53 4.31 -8.79 -2.57
N ILE A 54 3.52 -7.80 -3.02
CA ILE A 54 2.32 -8.04 -3.85
C ILE A 54 2.72 -8.57 -5.23
N PHE A 55 3.72 -7.93 -5.84
CA PHE A 55 4.13 -8.25 -7.22
C PHE A 55 5.21 -9.33 -7.31
N ASP A 56 5.67 -9.83 -6.16
CA ASP A 56 6.79 -10.78 -6.01
C ASP A 56 8.01 -10.38 -6.86
N GLN A 57 8.26 -9.07 -6.96
CA GLN A 57 9.32 -8.50 -7.80
C GLN A 57 9.85 -7.21 -7.20
N GLU A 58 11.13 -6.92 -7.46
CA GLU A 58 11.78 -5.69 -7.00
C GLU A 58 11.17 -4.46 -7.71
N VAL A 59 10.70 -3.49 -6.92
CA VAL A 59 10.07 -2.29 -7.46
C VAL A 59 11.10 -1.15 -7.39
N PRO A 60 11.52 -0.59 -8.52
CA PRO A 60 12.52 0.48 -8.52
C PRO A 60 11.98 1.73 -7.82
N GLU A 61 12.83 2.40 -7.04
CA GLU A 61 12.48 3.63 -6.31
C GLU A 61 11.80 4.69 -7.20
N GLY A 62 12.18 4.78 -8.47
CA GLY A 62 11.55 5.71 -9.42
C GLY A 62 10.05 5.46 -9.60
N LYS A 63 9.59 4.19 -9.55
CA LYS A 63 8.15 3.87 -9.61
C LYS A 63 7.44 4.22 -8.30
N ILE A 64 8.06 3.91 -7.16
CA ILE A 64 7.53 4.26 -5.84
C ILE A 64 7.37 5.77 -5.72
N LYS A 65 8.42 6.52 -6.05
CA LYS A 65 8.42 7.99 -5.99
C LYS A 65 7.38 8.60 -6.93
N ASN A 66 7.23 8.06 -8.14
CA ASN A 66 6.18 8.49 -9.07
C ASN A 66 4.77 8.20 -8.54
N PHE A 67 4.59 7.07 -7.85
CA PHE A 67 3.31 6.73 -7.23
C PHE A 67 2.99 7.70 -6.10
N ILE A 68 3.93 7.89 -5.16
CA ILE A 68 3.78 8.82 -4.04
C ILE A 68 3.49 10.22 -4.56
N THR A 69 4.29 10.76 -5.47
CA THR A 69 4.08 12.11 -6.02
C THR A 69 2.70 12.29 -6.70
N ARG A 70 2.05 11.19 -7.08
CA ARG A 70 0.72 11.22 -7.72
C ARG A 70 -0.43 11.09 -6.71
N VAL A 71 -0.18 10.49 -5.56
CA VAL A 71 -1.16 10.23 -4.49
C VAL A 71 -1.05 11.29 -3.39
N ASP A 72 0.18 11.66 -3.03
CA ASP A 72 0.56 12.70 -2.07
C ASP A 72 0.18 14.08 -2.64
N VAL A 73 -1.01 14.56 -2.25
CA VAL A 73 -1.58 15.84 -2.68
C VAL A 73 -0.96 16.98 -1.87
N ASN A 74 -0.73 16.72 -0.59
CA ASN A 74 -0.22 17.68 0.38
C ASN A 74 1.31 17.91 0.21
N LYS A 75 2.01 17.00 -0.47
CA LYS A 75 3.45 16.96 -0.76
C LYS A 75 4.35 16.87 0.47
N ASP A 76 3.89 16.20 1.51
CA ASP A 76 4.66 15.95 2.73
C ASP A 76 5.60 14.73 2.60
N GLY A 77 5.48 13.97 1.51
CA GLY A 77 6.28 12.78 1.21
C GLY A 77 5.73 11.49 1.84
N PHE A 78 4.59 11.58 2.50
CA PHE A 78 3.84 10.48 3.07
C PHE A 78 2.46 10.41 2.39
N ILE A 79 1.79 9.27 2.53
CA ILE A 79 0.41 9.11 2.06
C ILE A 79 -0.45 8.92 3.29
N ASP A 80 -1.33 9.88 3.56
CA ASP A 80 -2.33 9.74 4.62
C ASP A 80 -3.55 8.94 4.14
N ILE A 81 -4.37 8.46 5.08
CA ILE A 81 -5.54 7.64 4.76
C ILE A 81 -6.54 8.37 3.84
N ASN A 82 -6.65 9.70 3.95
CA ASN A 82 -7.57 10.48 3.10
C ASN A 82 -7.04 10.52 1.67
N GLU A 83 -5.75 10.81 1.50
CA GLU A 83 -5.06 10.79 0.20
C GLU A 83 -5.10 9.41 -0.44
N PHE A 84 -4.90 8.35 0.36
CA PHE A 84 -5.02 6.98 -0.08
C PHE A 84 -6.42 6.72 -0.66
N ILE A 85 -7.48 6.98 0.11
CA ILE A 85 -8.87 6.79 -0.34
C ILE A 85 -9.18 7.63 -1.58
N GLU A 86 -8.73 8.88 -1.62
CA GLU A 86 -8.95 9.78 -2.76
C GLU A 86 -8.27 9.27 -4.04
N SER A 87 -7.10 8.63 -3.93
CA SER A 87 -6.41 8.05 -5.09
C SER A 87 -7.09 6.81 -5.70
N PHE A 88 -7.90 6.11 -4.90
CA PHE A 88 -8.63 4.93 -5.32
C PHE A 88 -10.10 5.22 -5.69
N LYS A 89 -10.55 6.47 -5.58
CA LYS A 89 -11.91 6.90 -5.92
C LYS A 89 -12.06 7.28 -7.38
#